data_AF-A0A6J4NMK0-F1
#
_entry.id   AF-A0A6J4NMK0-F1
#
_cell.length_a   1.000
_cell.length_b   1.000
_cell.length_c   1.000
_cell.angle_alpha   90.00
_cell.angle_beta   90.00
_cell.angle_gamma   90.00
#
_symmetry.space_group_name_H-M   'P 1'
#
loop_
_entity.id
_entity.type
_entity.pdbx_description
1 polymer ?
#
loop_
_entity_poly.entity_id
_entity_poly.type
_entity_poly.pdbx_seq_one_letter_code
_entity_poly.pdbx_strand_id
1 'polypeptide(L)'
;MNQDLSILQLVLGASWVVQLVMLLLVGVSIASWAAIFGKLFALKRVRSLNDDFERDFWSGTSLNELFTAAAQNATTSGPMERIFASGMREYQKLRERRIQDPGTLLDAARRAMRASYQREVDAVESHLSFLASVGSVSPYVGLFGTVWGIMHAFT
;
A
#
# COMPACT_ATOMS: atom_id res chain seq x y z
N MET A 1 -37.39 32.67 -21.57
CA MET A 1 -37.18 31.28 -22.04
C MET A 1 -35.71 30.95 -21.84
N ASN A 2 -35.30 30.74 -20.59
CA ASN A 2 -33.96 30.25 -20.30
C ASN A 2 -34.08 28.74 -20.28
N GLN A 3 -33.44 28.08 -21.24
CA GLN A 3 -33.13 26.66 -21.09
C GLN A 3 -32.06 26.59 -20.00
N ASP A 4 -32.49 26.49 -18.75
CA ASP A 4 -31.62 26.05 -17.67
C ASP A 4 -31.23 24.61 -18.00
N LEU A 5 -30.19 24.44 -18.82
CA LEU A 5 -29.58 23.16 -19.14
C LEU A 5 -28.97 22.62 -17.85
N SER A 6 -29.82 22.02 -17.04
CA SER A 6 -29.41 21.32 -15.83
C SER A 6 -28.48 20.18 -16.27
N ILE A 7 -27.31 20.08 -15.65
CA ILE A 7 -26.34 19.00 -15.90
C ILE A 7 -27.04 17.64 -15.79
N LEU A 8 -28.02 17.52 -14.88
CA LEU A 8 -28.85 16.33 -14.73
C LEU A 8 -29.72 16.06 -15.97
N GLN A 9 -30.30 17.07 -16.61
CA GLN A 9 -31.08 16.88 -17.84
C GLN A 9 -30.21 16.47 -19.02
N LEU A 10 -28.98 17.01 -19.12
CA LEU A 10 -28.00 16.58 -20.13
C LEU A 10 -27.58 15.11 -19.94
N VAL A 11 -27.36 14.69 -18.70
CA VAL A 11 -27.03 13.31 -18.35
C VAL A 11 -28.22 12.37 -18.58
N LEU A 12 -29.43 12.77 -18.16
CA LEU A 12 -30.65 12.00 -18.32
C LEU A 12 -31.09 11.86 -19.79
N GLY A 13 -30.76 12.85 -20.62
CA GLY A 13 -30.99 12.81 -22.07
C GLY A 13 -29.94 12.00 -22.86
N ALA A 14 -28.84 11.58 -22.23
CA ALA A 14 -27.83 10.75 -22.88
C ALA A 14 -28.31 9.29 -23.01
N SER A 15 -27.74 8.55 -23.97
CA SER A 15 -28.04 7.12 -24.12
C SER A 15 -27.72 6.34 -22.84
N TRP A 16 -28.45 5.25 -22.59
CA TRP A 16 -28.30 4.41 -21.39
C TRP A 16 -26.85 3.90 -21.21
N VAL A 17 -26.12 3.67 -22.31
CA VAL A 17 -24.70 3.27 -22.29
C VAL A 17 -23.82 4.38 -21.71
N VAL A 18 -24.03 5.63 -22.13
CA VAL A 18 -23.26 6.79 -21.64
C VAL A 18 -23.54 7.04 -20.16
N GLN A 19 -24.79 6.88 -19.74
CA GLN A 19 -25.17 6.94 -18.32
C GLN A 19 -24.47 5.87 -17.49
N LEU A 20 -24.39 4.63 -17.98
CA LEU A 20 -23.67 3.53 -17.32
C LEU A 20 -22.18 3.83 -17.21
N VAL A 21 -21.55 4.32 -18.28
CA VAL A 21 -20.13 4.71 -18.29
C VAL A 21 -19.86 5.78 -17.24
N MET A 22 -20.67 6.84 -17.17
CA MET A 22 -20.52 7.90 -16.16
C MET A 22 -20.71 7.36 -14.74
N LEU A 23 -21.73 6.52 -14.52
CA LEU A 23 -21.98 5.91 -13.21
C LEU A 23 -20.82 5.03 -12.77
N LEU A 24 -20.26 4.23 -13.68
CA LEU A 24 -19.07 3.42 -13.43
C LEU A 24 -17.87 4.28 -13.06
N LEU A 25 -17.60 5.36 -13.81
CA LEU A 25 -16.49 6.28 -13.52
C LEU A 25 -16.64 6.95 -12.14
N VAL A 26 -17.87 7.33 -11.75
CA VAL A 26 -18.15 7.85 -10.41
C VAL A 26 -17.89 6.78 -9.34
N GLY A 27 -18.36 5.56 -9.53
CA GLY A 27 -18.13 4.45 -8.61
C GLY A 27 -16.63 4.15 -8.41
N VAL A 28 -15.88 4.11 -9.51
CA VAL A 28 -14.42 3.92 -9.51
C VAL A 28 -13.70 5.09 -8.84
N SER A 29 -14.18 6.32 -9.01
CA SER A 29 -13.63 7.50 -8.32
C SER A 29 -13.78 7.39 -6.80
N ILE A 30 -14.97 7.01 -6.31
CA ILE A 30 -15.22 6.81 -4.88
C ILE A 30 -14.32 5.69 -4.33
N ALA A 31 -14.22 4.56 -5.03
CA ALA A 31 -13.34 3.46 -4.65
C ALA A 31 -11.86 3.88 -4.59
N SER A 32 -11.42 4.74 -5.53
CA SER A 32 -10.06 5.26 -5.56
C SER A 32 -9.77 6.15 -4.36
N TRP A 33 -10.68 7.05 -3.99
CA TRP A 33 -10.54 7.87 -2.79
C TRP A 33 -10.49 7.02 -1.52
N ALA A 34 -11.34 6.01 -1.40
CA ALA A 34 -11.32 5.08 -0.27
C ALA A 34 -9.96 4.37 -0.16
N ALA A 35 -9.40 3.89 -1.29
CA ALA A 35 -8.08 3.28 -1.33
C ALA A 35 -6.95 4.27 -0.97
N ILE A 36 -7.00 5.50 -1.48
CA ILE A 36 -6.03 6.57 -1.17
C ILE A 36 -6.02 6.86 0.33
N PHE A 37 -7.17 7.12 0.94
CA PHE A 37 -7.25 7.41 2.38
C PHE A 37 -6.80 6.22 3.22
N GLY A 38 -7.24 5.00 2.88
CA GLY A 38 -6.79 3.78 3.54
C GLY A 38 -5.26 3.65 3.52
N LYS A 39 -4.64 3.98 2.37
CA LYS A 39 -3.18 3.94 2.22
C LYS A 39 -2.46 5.00 3.04
N LEU A 40 -2.98 6.23 3.04
CA LEU A 40 -2.42 7.34 3.82
C LEU A 40 -2.39 7.00 5.32
N PHE A 41 -3.49 6.46 5.86
CA PHE A 41 -3.54 6.04 7.26
C PHE A 41 -2.59 4.88 7.57
N ALA A 42 -2.51 3.88 6.68
CA ALA A 42 -1.59 2.75 6.84
C ALA A 42 -0.12 3.22 6.86
N LEU A 43 0.28 4.09 5.93
CA LEU A 43 1.63 4.65 5.87
C LEU A 43 1.95 5.50 7.09
N LYS A 44 1.00 6.33 7.56
CA LYS A 44 1.18 7.13 8.76
C LYS A 44 1.39 6.26 10.01
N ARG A 45 0.64 5.16 10.13
CA ARG A 45 0.82 4.18 11.22
C ARG A 45 2.19 3.52 11.15
N VAL A 46 2.60 3.05 9.97
CA VAL A 46 3.92 2.44 9.77
C VAL A 46 5.04 3.42 10.13
N ARG A 47 4.91 4.68 9.71
CA ARG A 47 5.88 5.74 10.02
C ARG A 47 6.03 5.95 11.52
N SER A 48 4.92 6.11 12.24
CA SER A 48 4.92 6.29 13.69
C SER A 48 5.59 5.12 14.41
N LEU A 49 5.25 3.88 14.06
CA LEU A 49 5.84 2.69 14.68
C LEU A 49 7.35 2.57 14.41
N ASN A 50 7.77 2.94 13.21
CA ASN A 50 9.20 2.95 12.87
C ASN A 50 9.95 4.04 13.63
N ASP A 51 9.40 5.25 13.74
CA ASP A 51 10.02 6.36 14.48
C ASP A 51 10.16 6.03 15.97
N ASP A 52 9.17 5.31 16.55
CA ASP A 52 9.24 4.82 17.93
C ASP A 52 10.35 3.78 18.13
N PHE A 53 10.41 2.76 17.26
CA PHE A 53 11.47 1.76 17.32
C PHE A 53 12.86 2.35 17.08
N GLU A 54 12.98 3.29 16.13
CA GLU A 54 14.25 3.96 15.83
C GLU A 54 14.77 4.73 17.05
N ARG A 55 13.90 5.43 17.77
CA ARG A 55 14.26 6.12 19.02
C ARG A 55 14.79 5.14 20.07
N ASP A 56 14.13 4.00 20.25
CA ASP A 56 14.54 2.98 21.22
C ASP A 56 15.83 2.26 20.81
N PHE A 57 16.06 2.11 19.50
CA PHE A 57 17.30 1.56 18.95
C PHE A 57 18.49 2.48 19.20
N TRP A 58 18.31 3.81 19.07
CA TRP A 58 19.37 4.80 19.28
C TRP A 58 19.53 5.26 20.73
N SER A 59 18.60 4.93 21.63
CA SER A 59 18.66 5.32 23.05
C SER A 59 19.75 4.61 23.86
N GLY A 60 20.44 3.63 23.26
CA GLY A 60 21.47 2.83 23.92
C GLY A 60 20.95 1.55 24.57
N THR A 61 19.68 1.19 24.34
CA THR A 61 19.11 -0.10 24.74
C THR A 61 19.91 -1.25 24.13
N SER A 62 20.12 -2.34 24.89
CA SER A 62 20.86 -3.46 24.34
C SER A 62 20.08 -4.16 23.22
N LEU A 63 20.77 -4.65 22.19
CA LEU A 63 20.14 -5.34 21.07
C LEU A 63 19.32 -6.57 21.52
N ASN A 64 19.72 -7.21 22.63
CA ASN A 64 19.03 -8.37 23.17
C ASN A 64 17.72 -8.01 23.89
N GLU A 65 17.69 -6.86 24.58
CA GLU A 65 16.46 -6.31 25.16
C GLU A 65 15.49 -5.87 24.06
N LEU A 66 15.97 -5.15 23.04
CA LEU A 66 15.16 -4.77 21.88
C LEU A 66 14.56 -5.99 21.18
N PHE A 67 15.32 -7.07 21.06
CA PHE A 67 14.83 -8.30 20.47
C PHE A 67 13.77 -8.98 21.33
N THR A 68 13.95 -8.97 22.65
CA THR A 68 12.98 -9.53 23.59
C THR A 68 11.68 -8.74 23.56
N ALA A 69 11.76 -7.41 23.55
CA ALA A 69 10.60 -6.53 23.38
C ALA A 69 9.89 -6.81 22.05
N ALA A 70 10.65 -6.93 20.95
CA ALA A 70 10.11 -7.25 19.64
C ALA A 70 9.47 -8.65 19.54
N ALA A 71 10.01 -9.62 20.28
CA ALA A 71 9.44 -10.97 20.35
C ALA A 71 8.11 -10.99 21.13
N GLN A 72 7.97 -10.15 22.15
CA GLN A 72 6.75 -10.05 22.96
C GLN A 72 5.64 -9.28 22.22
N ASN A 73 5.99 -8.28 21.41
CA ASN A 73 5.04 -7.41 20.72
C ASN A 73 4.75 -7.78 19.26
N ALA A 74 5.08 -9.00 18.82
CA ALA A 74 5.06 -9.42 17.41
C ALA A 74 3.77 -9.11 16.61
N THR A 75 2.61 -8.96 17.28
CA THR A 75 1.32 -8.61 16.65
C THR A 75 1.10 -7.10 16.46
N THR A 76 1.82 -6.27 17.21
CA THR A 76 1.68 -4.80 17.22
C THR A 76 2.94 -4.10 16.69
N SER A 77 4.04 -4.83 16.53
CA SER A 77 5.33 -4.33 16.08
C SER A 77 5.29 -3.63 14.72
N GLY A 78 6.08 -2.58 14.60
CA GLY A 78 6.32 -1.89 13.33
C GLY A 78 7.06 -2.75 12.31
N PRO A 79 7.00 -2.42 11.00
CA PRO A 79 7.77 -3.11 9.97
C PRO A 79 9.28 -3.14 10.26
N MET A 80 9.86 -2.03 10.74
CA MET A 80 11.29 -1.94 11.07
C MET A 80 11.69 -2.88 12.21
N GLU A 81 10.86 -2.96 13.25
CA GLU A 81 11.03 -3.86 14.39
C GLU A 81 10.96 -5.33 13.96
N ARG A 82 10.03 -5.68 13.07
CA ARG A 82 9.93 -7.04 12.49
C ARG A 82 11.15 -7.40 11.65
N ILE A 83 11.68 -6.46 10.88
CA ILE A 83 12.92 -6.64 10.12
C ILE A 83 14.07 -6.92 11.09
N PHE A 84 14.24 -6.09 12.12
CA PHE A 84 15.25 -6.27 13.15
C PHE A 84 15.14 -7.65 13.84
N ALA A 85 13.93 -8.01 14.28
CA ALA A 85 13.67 -9.28 14.93
C ALA A 85 14.00 -10.48 14.04
N SER A 86 13.73 -10.38 12.73
CA SER A 86 14.09 -11.44 11.78
C SER A 86 15.61 -11.65 11.67
N GLY A 87 16.39 -10.56 11.65
CA GLY A 87 17.85 -10.61 11.60
C GLY A 87 18.44 -11.16 12.89
N MET A 88 17.96 -10.67 14.03
CA MET A 88 18.45 -11.09 15.33
C MET A 88 18.12 -12.56 15.62
N ARG A 89 16.94 -13.03 15.20
CA ARG A 89 16.56 -14.44 15.32
C ARG A 89 17.51 -15.35 14.55
N GLU A 90 17.87 -15.00 13.31
CA GLU A 90 18.80 -15.82 12.52
C GLU A 90 20.22 -15.78 13.09
N TYR A 91 20.67 -14.62 13.59
CA TYR A 91 21.95 -14.49 14.26
C TYR A 91 22.04 -15.37 15.52
N GLN A 92 21.04 -15.34 16.40
CA GLN A 92 21.01 -16.15 17.62
C GLN A 92 20.99 -17.65 17.30
N LYS A 93 20.15 -18.06 16.35
CA LYS A 93 20.05 -19.45 15.87
C LYS A 93 21.38 -20.01 15.35
N LEU A 94 22.19 -19.21 14.66
CA LEU A 94 23.49 -19.66 14.16
C LEU A 94 24.56 -19.68 15.27
N ARG A 95 24.49 -18.75 16.24
CA ARG A 95 25.31 -18.79 17.46
C ARG A 95 25.04 -20.06 18.29
N GLU A 96 23.78 -20.45 18.43
CA GLU A 96 23.37 -21.70 19.10
C GLU A 96 23.96 -22.95 18.41
N ARG A 97 24.09 -22.90 17.08
CA ARG A 97 24.75 -23.95 16.27
C ARG A 97 26.27 -23.94 16.34
N ARG A 98 26.86 -23.13 17.23
CA ARG A 98 28.31 -22.96 17.42
C ARG A 98 29.06 -22.49 16.17
N ILE A 99 28.38 -21.81 15.23
CA ILE A 99 29.07 -21.13 14.14
C ILE A 99 29.77 -19.90 14.73
N GLN A 100 31.10 -19.89 14.68
CA GLN A 100 31.92 -18.82 15.29
C GLN A 100 32.42 -17.79 14.29
N ASP A 101 32.30 -18.05 12.97
CA ASP A 101 32.69 -17.09 11.96
C ASP A 101 31.76 -15.86 11.99
N PRO A 102 32.26 -14.67 12.38
CA PRO A 102 31.44 -13.47 12.47
C PRO A 102 30.88 -13.05 11.10
N GLY A 103 31.60 -13.34 10.01
CA GLY A 103 31.15 -13.04 8.65
C GLY A 103 29.87 -13.80 8.32
N THR A 104 29.89 -15.12 8.49
CA THR A 104 28.74 -15.99 8.26
C THR A 104 27.52 -15.62 9.11
N LEU A 105 27.74 -15.27 10.39
CA LEU A 105 26.66 -14.83 11.29
C LEU A 105 25.99 -13.55 10.81
N LEU A 106 26.78 -12.53 10.46
CA LEU A 106 26.29 -11.24 9.99
C LEU A 106 25.63 -11.35 8.62
N ASP A 107 26.17 -12.15 7.71
CA ASP A 107 25.61 -12.34 6.37
C ASP A 107 24.27 -13.06 6.42
N ALA A 108 24.10 -14.05 7.30
CA ALA A 108 22.81 -14.69 7.51
C ALA A 108 21.78 -13.73 8.11
N ALA A 109 22.16 -12.94 9.12
CA ALA A 109 21.29 -11.91 9.69
C ALA A 109 20.87 -10.88 8.62
N ARG A 110 21.81 -10.39 7.80
CA ARG A 110 21.53 -9.48 6.69
C ARG A 110 20.59 -10.08 5.66
N ARG A 111 20.78 -11.36 5.30
CA ARG A 111 19.87 -12.07 4.38
C ARG A 111 18.46 -12.18 4.96
N ALA A 112 18.33 -12.54 6.23
CA ALA A 112 17.03 -12.60 6.90
C ALA A 112 16.33 -11.23 6.94
N MET A 113 17.07 -10.17 7.29
CA MET A 113 16.57 -8.80 7.27
C MET A 113 16.11 -8.37 5.88
N ARG A 114 16.90 -8.64 4.82
CA ARG A 114 16.51 -8.33 3.43
C ARG A 114 15.23 -9.07 3.01
N ALA A 115 15.12 -10.35 3.36
CA ALA A 115 13.93 -11.14 3.05
C ALA A 115 12.69 -10.65 3.82
N SER A 116 12.85 -10.15 5.04
CA SER A 116 11.77 -9.52 5.79
C SER A 116 11.41 -8.16 5.20
N TYR A 117 12.41 -7.34 4.86
CA TYR A 117 12.22 -6.03 4.24
C TYR A 117 11.40 -6.15 2.96
N GLN A 118 11.73 -7.09 2.08
CA GLN A 118 10.96 -7.29 0.84
C GLN A 118 9.49 -7.61 1.15
N ARG A 119 9.22 -8.49 2.12
CA ARG A 119 7.86 -8.82 2.56
C ARG A 119 7.10 -7.62 3.13
N GLU A 120 7.78 -6.75 3.89
CA GLU A 120 7.19 -5.51 4.38
C GLU A 120 6.84 -4.56 3.24
N VAL A 121 7.76 -4.39 2.29
CA VAL A 121 7.57 -3.53 1.12
C VAL A 121 6.40 -4.05 0.30
N ASP A 122 6.36 -5.34 -0.02
CA ASP A 122 5.27 -5.95 -0.79
C ASP A 122 3.90 -5.73 -0.10
N ALA A 123 3.85 -5.87 1.24
CA ALA A 123 2.63 -5.61 2.01
C ALA A 123 2.22 -4.13 1.96
N VAL A 124 3.20 -3.22 2.07
CA VAL A 124 3.01 -1.77 1.96
C VAL A 124 2.78 -1.31 0.52
N GLU A 125 3.06 -2.10 -0.51
CA GLU A 125 2.76 -1.77 -1.90
C GLU A 125 1.41 -2.34 -2.37
N SER A 126 0.80 -3.23 -1.59
CA SER A 126 -0.52 -3.80 -1.88
C SER A 126 -1.55 -2.71 -2.27
N HIS A 127 -2.40 -3.01 -3.25
CA HIS A 127 -3.45 -2.13 -3.77
C HIS A 127 -2.98 -0.90 -4.56
N LEU A 128 -1.67 -0.61 -4.64
CA LEU A 128 -1.16 0.45 -5.53
C LEU A 128 -1.40 0.10 -7.00
N SER A 129 -1.31 -1.18 -7.36
CA SER A 129 -1.60 -1.65 -8.72
C SER A 129 -3.03 -1.33 -9.15
N PHE A 130 -4.01 -1.41 -8.24
CA PHE A 130 -5.39 -1.03 -8.54
C PHE A 130 -5.50 0.46 -8.88
N LEU A 131 -4.92 1.33 -8.06
CA LEU A 131 -4.90 2.78 -8.31
C LEU A 131 -4.19 3.10 -9.63
N ALA A 132 -3.08 2.42 -9.92
CA ALA A 132 -2.36 2.57 -11.19
C ALA A 132 -3.22 2.15 -12.39
N SER A 133 -3.92 1.01 -12.30
CA SER A 133 -4.84 0.54 -13.35
C SER A 133 -6.03 1.47 -13.54
N VAL A 134 -6.63 1.97 -12.46
CA VAL A 134 -7.72 2.95 -12.55
C VAL A 134 -7.25 4.23 -13.22
N GLY A 135 -6.09 4.74 -12.83
CA GLY A 135 -5.48 5.94 -13.41
C GLY A 135 -5.19 5.79 -14.91
N SER A 136 -4.75 4.62 -15.35
CA SER A 136 -4.41 4.37 -16.76
C SER A 136 -5.61 4.00 -17.64
N VAL A 137 -6.60 3.27 -17.10
CA VAL A 137 -7.74 2.73 -17.87
C VAL A 137 -8.91 3.71 -17.94
N SER A 138 -9.13 4.54 -16.91
CA SER A 138 -10.27 5.48 -16.85
C SER A 138 -10.37 6.44 -18.05
N PRO A 139 -9.30 6.97 -18.65
CA PRO A 139 -9.41 7.83 -19.83
C PRO A 139 -9.99 7.09 -21.03
N TYR A 140 -9.63 5.81 -21.23
CA TYR A 140 -10.14 5.00 -22.32
C TYR A 140 -11.63 4.67 -22.14
N VAL A 141 -12.06 4.43 -20.90
CA VAL A 141 -13.48 4.22 -20.57
C VAL A 141 -14.29 5.50 -20.85
N GLY A 142 -13.75 6.68 -20.50
CA GLY A 142 -14.36 7.96 -20.83
C GLY A 142 -14.45 8.20 -22.34
N LEU A 143 -13.35 7.95 -23.07
CA LEU A 143 -13.30 8.05 -24.53
C LEU A 143 -14.35 7.15 -25.18
N PHE A 144 -14.50 5.91 -24.73
CA PHE A 144 -15.53 4.99 -25.20
C PHE A 144 -16.94 5.59 -25.05
N GLY A 145 -17.26 6.19 -23.89
CA GLY A 145 -18.52 6.87 -23.67
C GLY A 145 -18.76 8.02 -24.66
N THR A 146 -17.72 8.81 -24.95
CA THR A 146 -17.83 9.92 -25.91
C THR A 146 -18.07 9.43 -27.34
N VAL A 147 -17.34 8.39 -27.80
CA VAL A 147 -17.50 7.82 -29.14
C VAL A 147 -18.91 7.24 -29.30
N TRP A 148 -19.38 6.48 -28.30
CA TRP A 148 -20.72 5.91 -28.32
C TRP A 148 -21.81 7.00 -28.37
N GLY A 149 -21.68 8.04 -27.53
CA GLY A 149 -22.62 9.16 -27.50
C GLY A 149 -22.70 9.88 -28.85
N ILE A 150 -21.56 10.11 -29.50
CA ILE A 150 -21.50 10.70 -30.84
C ILE A 150 -22.18 9.78 -31.86
N MET A 151 -21.87 8.47 -31.89
CA MET A 151 -22.51 7.53 -32.81
C MET A 151 -24.04 7.56 -32.68
N HIS A 152 -24.57 7.53 -31.45
CA HIS A 152 -26.01 7.57 -31.22
C HIS A 152 -26.66 8.91 -31.59
N ALA A 153 -25.93 10.03 -31.51
CA ALA A 153 -26.46 11.33 -31.93
C ALA A 153 -26.56 11.48 -33.46
N PHE A 154 -25.78 10.70 -34.21
CA PHE A 154 -25.79 10.66 -35.68
C PHE A 154 -26.62 9.52 -36.27
N THR A 155 -27.28 8.70 -35.43
CA THR A 155 -28.19 7.63 -35.85
C THR A 155 -29.63 8.03 -35.55
#